data_AF-A0A7W1C9Q8-F1
#
_entry.id   AF-A0A7W1C9Q8-F1
#
_cell.length_a   1.000
_cell.length_b   1.000
_cell.length_c   1.000
_cell.angle_alpha   90.00
_cell.angle_beta   90.00
_cell.angle_gamma   90.00
#
_symmetry.space_group_name_H-M   'P 1'
#
loop_
_entity.id
_entity.type
_entity.pdbx_description
1 polymer ?
#
loop_
_entity_poly.entity_id
_entity_poly.type
_entity_poly.pdbx_seq_one_letter_code
_entity_poly.pdbx_strand_id
1 'polypeptide(L)'
;MSEPDFLDDVRDSQGRRIDSDYVERAVADVRARRGRPSLSSDPANEPHHSPHVSLRVPEQTRRLLDERARIEGRKPSEIVREALEQYLNSHPTP
;
A
#
# COMPACT_ATOMS: atom_id res chain seq x y z
N MET A 1 -9.49 50.67 2.45
CA MET A 1 -9.10 49.73 3.51
C MET A 1 -9.73 48.40 3.15
N SER A 2 -8.90 47.40 2.89
CA SER A 2 -9.23 46.19 2.13
C SER A 2 -9.80 45.07 3.00
N GLU A 3 -10.78 44.33 2.50
CA GLU A 3 -11.02 42.93 2.87
C GLU A 3 -10.78 42.07 1.61
N PRO A 4 -9.92 41.04 1.64
CA PRO A 4 -9.76 40.13 0.50
C PRO A 4 -10.87 39.06 0.51
N ASP A 5 -11.55 38.91 -0.63
CA ASP A 5 -12.41 37.76 -0.96
C ASP A 5 -11.56 36.48 -1.04
N PHE A 6 -11.47 35.74 0.07
CA PHE A 6 -10.64 34.53 0.20
C PHE A 6 -11.27 33.24 -0.38
N LEU A 7 -12.32 33.31 -1.20
CA LEU A 7 -13.05 32.12 -1.68
C LEU A 7 -12.80 31.73 -3.16
N ASP A 8 -12.00 32.48 -3.91
CA ASP A 8 -11.92 32.30 -5.38
C ASP A 8 -10.81 31.37 -5.92
N ASP A 9 -9.93 30.83 -5.07
CA ASP A 9 -8.95 29.80 -5.48
C ASP A 9 -8.92 28.60 -4.53
N VAL A 10 -10.05 27.91 -4.44
CA VAL A 10 -10.12 26.61 -3.75
C VAL A 10 -9.59 25.52 -4.69
N ARG A 11 -8.68 24.68 -4.19
CA ARG A 11 -8.05 23.59 -4.95
C ARG A 11 -8.28 22.26 -4.27
N ASP A 12 -8.30 21.19 -5.06
CA ASP A 12 -8.35 19.83 -4.55
C ASP A 12 -6.98 19.36 -4.01
N SER A 13 -6.94 18.15 -3.44
CA SER A 13 -5.70 17.55 -2.91
C SER A 13 -4.62 17.29 -3.96
N GLN A 14 -4.94 17.45 -5.25
CA GLN A 14 -4.03 17.33 -6.39
C GLN A 14 -3.70 18.71 -6.99
N GLY A 15 -4.09 19.81 -6.34
CA GLY A 15 -3.81 21.18 -6.77
C GLY A 15 -4.68 21.68 -7.94
N ARG A 16 -5.70 20.91 -8.35
CA ARG A 16 -6.65 21.30 -9.41
C ARG A 16 -7.66 22.29 -8.85
N ARG A 17 -7.98 23.33 -9.62
CA ARG A 17 -8.95 24.35 -9.22
C ARG A 17 -10.35 23.73 -9.14
N ILE A 18 -11.06 24.05 -8.06
CA ILE A 18 -12.44 23.65 -7.82
C ILE A 18 -13.32 24.80 -8.31
N ASP A 19 -13.76 24.70 -9.56
CA ASP A 19 -14.80 25.56 -10.14
C ASP A 19 -16.18 24.86 -10.09
N SER A 20 -17.23 25.58 -10.47
CA SER A 20 -18.60 25.04 -10.49
C SER A 20 -18.71 23.80 -11.38
N ASP A 21 -18.05 23.80 -12.54
CA ASP A 21 -18.05 22.68 -13.48
C ASP A 21 -17.33 21.44 -12.92
N TYR A 22 -16.29 21.64 -12.13
CA TYR A 22 -15.56 20.59 -11.41
C TYR A 22 -16.47 19.95 -10.36
N VAL A 23 -17.21 20.77 -9.60
CA VAL A 23 -18.15 20.29 -8.58
C VAL A 23 -19.27 19.46 -9.21
N GLU A 24 -19.86 19.94 -10.31
CA GLU A 24 -20.93 19.21 -11.00
C GLU A 24 -20.45 17.85 -11.53
N ARG A 25 -19.26 17.82 -12.15
CA ARG A 25 -18.64 16.57 -12.63
C ARG A 25 -18.34 15.61 -11.48
N ALA A 26 -17.78 16.10 -10.38
CA ALA A 26 -17.49 15.27 -9.21
C ALA A 26 -18.76 14.68 -8.59
N VAL A 27 -19.83 15.48 -8.49
CA VAL A 27 -21.13 15.00 -7.97
C VAL A 27 -21.76 13.97 -8.91
N ALA A 28 -21.69 14.18 -10.22
CA ALA A 28 -22.15 13.21 -11.21
C ALA A 28 -21.39 11.88 -11.11
N ASP A 29 -20.06 11.94 -10.96
CA ASP A 29 -19.20 10.75 -10.81
C ASP A 29 -19.52 9.97 -9.54
N VAL A 30 -19.69 10.65 -8.40
CA VAL A 30 -20.09 10.02 -7.13
C VAL A 30 -21.49 9.40 -7.22
N ARG A 31 -22.43 10.08 -7.90
CA ARG A 31 -23.79 9.54 -8.12
C ARG A 31 -23.80 8.34 -9.08
N ALA A 32 -22.92 8.32 -10.08
CA ALA A 32 -22.76 7.19 -11.00
C ALA A 32 -22.17 5.97 -10.27
N ARG A 33 -21.27 6.19 -9.32
CA ARG A 33 -20.65 5.16 -8.46
C ARG A 33 -21.56 4.69 -7.31
N ARG A 34 -22.89 4.67 -7.50
CA ARG A 34 -23.86 4.22 -6.48
C ARG A 34 -23.59 2.78 -6.05
N GLY A 35 -23.05 2.62 -4.84
CA GLY A 35 -22.68 1.36 -4.19
C GLY A 35 -21.41 1.58 -3.37
N ARG A 36 -21.26 0.94 -2.20
CA ARG A 36 -20.02 1.06 -1.41
C ARG A 36 -18.85 0.58 -2.28
N PRO A 37 -17.90 1.44 -2.67
CA PRO A 37 -16.74 0.99 -3.41
C PRO A 37 -16.01 -0.02 -2.52
N SER A 38 -15.83 -1.24 -3.00
CA SER A 38 -14.86 -2.12 -2.36
C SER A 38 -13.50 -1.49 -2.63
N LEU A 39 -12.68 -1.28 -1.59
CA LEU A 39 -11.29 -0.86 -1.76
C LEU A 39 -10.43 -1.96 -2.43
N SER A 40 -11.05 -3.00 -2.96
CA SER A 40 -10.44 -4.20 -3.51
C SER A 40 -10.61 -4.31 -5.03
N SER A 41 -11.29 -3.36 -5.67
CA SER A 41 -11.68 -3.45 -7.07
C SER A 41 -11.16 -2.28 -7.90
N ASP A 42 -9.90 -1.91 -7.67
CA ASP A 42 -9.12 -1.15 -8.63
C ASP A 42 -8.18 -2.16 -9.30
N PRO A 43 -8.22 -2.38 -10.62
CA PRO A 43 -7.22 -3.20 -11.30
C PRO A 43 -5.84 -2.52 -11.31
N ALA A 44 -5.77 -1.22 -10.97
CA ALA A 44 -4.54 -0.49 -10.65
C ALA A 44 -4.10 -0.66 -9.17
N ASN A 45 -4.96 -1.22 -8.32
CA ASN A 45 -4.71 -1.64 -6.95
C ASN A 45 -5.04 -3.14 -6.81
N GLU A 46 -4.64 -3.98 -7.77
CA GLU A 46 -4.31 -5.35 -7.38
C GLU A 46 -3.35 -5.21 -6.22
N PRO A 47 -3.63 -5.83 -5.06
CA PRO A 47 -2.72 -5.69 -3.96
C PRO A 47 -1.41 -6.30 -4.40
N HIS A 48 -0.41 -5.45 -4.61
CA HIS A 48 1.01 -5.72 -4.47
C HIS A 48 1.34 -6.22 -3.04
N HIS A 49 0.44 -6.95 -2.40
CA HIS A 49 0.67 -7.65 -1.16
C HIS A 49 1.17 -9.03 -1.55
N SER A 50 2.49 -9.21 -1.41
CA SER A 50 3.08 -10.54 -1.41
C SER A 50 2.25 -11.48 -0.52
N PRO A 51 1.91 -12.70 -0.98
CA PRO A 51 1.22 -13.67 -0.16
C PRO A 51 1.90 -13.82 1.21
N HIS A 52 1.12 -13.64 2.27
CA HIS A 52 1.65 -13.73 3.63
C HIS A 52 1.61 -15.18 4.11
N VAL A 53 2.79 -15.75 4.40
CA VAL A 53 2.93 -17.09 4.95
C VAL A 53 3.34 -16.98 6.41
N SER A 54 2.52 -17.57 7.30
CA SER A 54 2.85 -17.73 8.72
C SER A 54 3.28 -19.16 8.98
N LEU A 55 4.49 -19.33 9.54
CA LEU A 55 5.07 -20.63 9.84
C LEU A 55 5.56 -20.67 11.28
N ARG A 56 5.55 -21.86 11.88
CA ARG A 56 6.07 -22.08 13.23
C ARG A 56 7.51 -22.55 13.15
N VAL A 57 8.38 -21.94 13.96
CA VAL A 57 9.77 -22.36 14.13
C VAL A 57 10.07 -22.66 15.59
N PRO A 58 11.07 -23.51 15.89
CA PRO A 58 11.61 -23.64 17.23
C PRO A 58 12.07 -22.28 17.78
N GLU A 59 11.94 -22.09 19.09
CA GLU A 59 12.27 -20.82 19.75
C GLU A 59 13.75 -20.43 19.55
N GLN A 60 14.65 -21.41 19.59
CA GLN A 60 16.07 -21.20 19.32
C GLN A 60 16.31 -20.63 17.92
N THR A 61 15.61 -21.14 16.90
CA THR A 61 15.70 -20.64 15.52
C THR A 61 15.21 -19.21 15.41
N ARG A 62 14.10 -18.87 16.11
CA ARG A 62 13.59 -17.49 16.16
C ARG A 62 14.61 -16.53 16.75
N ARG A 63 15.26 -16.93 17.87
CA ARG A 63 16.29 -16.12 18.54
C ARG A 63 17.51 -15.88 17.64
N LEU A 64 17.98 -16.92 16.94
CA LEU A 64 19.10 -16.80 16.00
C LEU A 64 18.77 -15.86 14.83
N LEU A 65 17.54 -15.94 14.31
CA LEU A 65 17.07 -15.05 13.25
C LEU A 65 17.03 -13.59 13.72
N ASP A 66 16.52 -13.32 14.93
CA ASP A 66 16.46 -11.97 15.48
C ASP A 66 17.85 -11.37 15.71
N GLU A 67 18.78 -12.16 16.23
CA GLU A 67 20.16 -11.72 16.41
C GLU A 67 20.82 -11.41 15.07
N ARG A 68 20.61 -12.28 14.07
CA ARG A 68 21.15 -12.03 12.74
C ARG A 68 20.56 -10.79 12.08
N ALA A 69 19.25 -10.61 12.18
CA ALA A 69 18.56 -9.42 11.71
C ALA A 69 19.11 -8.14 12.36
N ARG A 70 19.40 -8.17 13.67
CA ARG A 70 20.01 -7.06 14.39
C ARG A 70 21.42 -6.75 13.89
N ILE A 71 22.28 -7.76 13.72
CA ILE A 71 23.66 -7.61 13.23
C ILE A 71 23.67 -7.02 11.81
N GLU A 72 22.78 -7.50 10.94
CA GLU A 72 22.70 -7.05 9.54
C GLU A 72 21.91 -5.74 9.37
N GLY A 73 21.22 -5.25 10.41
CA GLY A 73 20.34 -4.07 10.32
C GLY A 73 19.12 -4.28 9.43
N ARG A 74 18.69 -5.54 9.26
CA ARG A 74 17.61 -5.96 8.35
C ARG A 74 16.39 -6.44 9.13
N LYS A 75 15.23 -6.54 8.47
CA LYS A 75 14.05 -7.15 9.09
C LYS A 75 14.16 -8.69 9.03
N PRO A 76 13.72 -9.41 10.08
CA PRO A 76 13.66 -10.88 10.06
C PRO A 76 12.93 -11.45 8.84
N SER A 77 11.86 -10.77 8.39
CA SER A 77 11.08 -11.18 7.21
C SER A 77 11.88 -11.10 5.91
N GLU A 78 12.82 -10.16 5.79
CA GLU A 78 13.66 -10.03 4.59
C GLU A 78 14.65 -11.19 4.50
N ILE A 79 15.25 -11.56 5.63
CA ILE A 79 16.16 -12.71 5.73
C ILE A 79 15.40 -14.02 5.44
N VAL A 80 14.20 -14.18 6.02
CA VAL A 80 13.37 -15.39 5.78
C VAL A 80 12.96 -15.50 4.32
N ARG A 81 12.52 -14.40 3.70
CA ARG A 81 12.17 -14.37 2.28
C ARG A 81 13.36 -14.77 1.41
N GLU A 82 14.51 -14.16 1.62
CA GLU A 82 15.72 -14.46 0.86
C GLU A 82 16.16 -15.92 1.04
N ALA A 83 16.17 -16.42 2.27
CA ALA A 83 16.51 -17.82 2.53
C ALA A 83 15.54 -18.80 1.85
N LEU A 84 14.24 -18.48 1.84
CA LEU A 84 13.23 -19.28 1.15
C LEU A 84 13.41 -19.26 -0.37
N GLU A 85 13.65 -18.09 -0.96
CA GLU A 85 13.94 -17.94 -2.39
C GLU A 85 15.19 -18.74 -2.79
N GLN A 86 16.28 -18.63 -2.02
CA GLN A 86 17.51 -19.39 -2.25
C GLN A 86 17.26 -20.91 -2.15
N TYR A 87 16.48 -21.34 -1.15
CA TYR A 87 16.14 -22.75 -0.98
C TYR A 87 15.37 -23.31 -2.18
N LEU A 88 14.33 -22.59 -2.64
CA LEU A 88 13.50 -22.99 -3.78
C LEU A 88 14.28 -22.96 -5.10
N ASN A 89 15.15 -21.98 -5.30
CA ASN A 89 16.02 -21.93 -6.48
C ASN A 89 17.01 -23.10 -6.50
N SER A 90 17.44 -23.58 -5.33
CA SER A 90 18.34 -24.72 -5.19
C SER A 90 17.61 -26.08 -5.27
N HIS A 91 16.30 -26.09 -5.09
CA HIS A 91 15.45 -27.30 -5.11
C HIS A 91 14.23 -27.07 -6.03
N PRO A 92 14.46 -26.97 -7.34
CA PRO A 92 13.36 -26.76 -8.28
C PRO A 92 12.34 -27.90 -8.18
N THR A 93 11.07 -27.55 -8.07
CA THR A 93 9.97 -28.50 -8.19
C THR A 93 10.01 -29.09 -9.62
N PRO A 94 9.87 -30.42 -9.79
CA PRO A 94 9.87 -31.06 -11.10
C PRO A 94 8.73 -30.63 -12.00
#